data_AF-A0AAD8W502-F1
#
_entry.id   AF-A0AAD8W502-F1
#
_cell.length_a   1.000
_cell.length_b   1.000
_cell.length_c   1.000
_cell.angle_alpha   90.00
_cell.angle_beta   90.00
_cell.angle_gamma   90.00
#
_symmetry.space_group_name_H-M   'P 1'
#
loop_
_entity.id
_entity.type
_entity.pdbx_description
1 polymer ?
#
loop_
_entity_poly.entity_id
_entity_poly.type
_entity_poly.pdbx_seq_one_letter_code
_entity_poly.pdbx_strand_id
1 'polypeptide(L)'
;MEEATTCTAGNADGMSMDERFAIMRSIGLESIDEDDVRRLLGKNVAPICYVWCDPSPSVHVAQGIMMVIKIRKMVEAGCRVKILIADWFACMQNKFDGDLTKIRSIGFYMIEIWKAVGLELNRVEFIWLSDEINSHSDEYWALVMDISRNNTLRTMIRCCGILDPYILNEEDRIVGSYDHEDVVASTLFTPCVQCACILFQKADIWLLSMDHEEDLHHKLVRQYCKGMEHQHRPIILSHSKLPNLIEHPEFAKNGDPACAIYMEDREVNLRDKLSRAFCPAKVAEGNPCLEYIKYIVFPWFGYFEVLRKEENGGSRMFQNMEEFITDYESGALDAAEVKLALTEALSKILKPVRDYFANSCEAKNLEEAMLGVSLGTRE
;
A
#
# COMPACT_ATOMS: atom_id res chain seq x y z
N MET A 1 -24.80 13.45 -26.18
CA MET A 1 -23.60 14.14 -26.69
C MET A 1 -22.58 14.04 -25.58
N GLU A 2 -21.65 13.10 -25.76
CA GLU A 2 -20.58 12.77 -24.82
C GLU A 2 -19.57 13.90 -24.75
N GLU A 3 -19.28 14.39 -23.55
CA GLU A 3 -17.98 14.99 -23.24
C GLU A 3 -17.18 13.93 -22.50
N ALA A 4 -16.42 13.15 -23.28
CA ALA A 4 -15.34 12.35 -22.77
C ALA A 4 -14.22 13.30 -22.33
N THR A 5 -14.03 13.42 -21.01
CA THR A 5 -12.90 14.12 -20.41
C THR A 5 -11.62 13.38 -20.80
N THR A 6 -10.95 13.87 -21.84
CA THR A 6 -9.59 13.46 -22.21
C THR A 6 -8.64 13.86 -21.09
N CYS A 7 -8.23 12.90 -20.26
CA CYS A 7 -7.07 13.06 -19.38
C CYS A 7 -5.84 13.36 -20.25
N THR A 8 -5.28 14.56 -20.05
CA THR A 8 -4.05 15.00 -20.68
C THR A 8 -2.90 14.09 -20.29
N ALA A 9 -2.30 13.43 -21.29
CA ALA A 9 -1.09 12.64 -21.14
C ALA A 9 0.04 13.54 -20.63
N GLY A 10 0.50 13.30 -19.40
CA GLY A 10 1.69 13.93 -18.84
C GLY A 10 2.94 13.47 -19.59
N ASN A 11 3.45 14.31 -20.48
CA ASN A 11 4.82 14.24 -20.97
C ASN A 11 5.70 14.87 -19.89
N ALA A 12 6.53 14.05 -19.24
CA ALA A 12 7.62 14.55 -18.39
C ALA A 12 8.66 15.37 -19.19
N ASP A 13 8.61 15.30 -20.53
CA ASP A 13 9.34 16.18 -21.47
C ASP A 13 8.81 17.63 -21.36
N GLY A 14 9.26 18.34 -20.32
CA GLY A 14 8.97 19.75 -20.12
C GLY A 14 8.78 20.19 -18.67
N MET A 15 8.63 19.24 -17.72
CA MET A 15 8.44 19.58 -16.31
C MET A 15 9.74 20.01 -15.64
N SER A 16 9.66 21.07 -14.83
CA SER A 16 10.75 21.50 -13.98
C SER A 16 11.03 20.51 -12.85
N MET A 17 12.25 20.57 -12.30
CA MET A 17 12.64 19.72 -11.17
C MET A 17 11.75 19.94 -9.94
N ASP A 18 11.33 21.18 -9.70
CA ASP A 18 10.46 21.53 -8.57
C ASP A 18 9.04 20.94 -8.73
N GLU A 19 8.49 20.93 -9.95
CA GLU A 19 7.19 20.30 -10.23
C GLU A 19 7.26 18.78 -10.06
N ARG A 20 8.31 18.13 -10.58
CA ARG A 20 8.54 16.68 -10.38
C ARG A 20 8.66 16.36 -8.89
N PHE A 21 9.40 17.18 -8.15
CA PHE A 21 9.56 17.02 -6.71
C PHE A 21 8.22 17.20 -5.96
N ALA A 22 7.41 18.19 -6.32
CA ALA A 22 6.10 18.41 -5.72
C ALA A 22 5.16 17.21 -5.92
N ILE A 23 5.16 16.61 -7.12
CA ILE A 23 4.39 15.40 -7.40
C ILE A 23 4.86 14.24 -6.52
N MET A 24 6.18 13.99 -6.48
CA MET A 24 6.75 12.94 -5.63
C MET A 24 6.45 13.16 -4.14
N ARG A 25 6.47 14.43 -3.69
CA ARG A 25 6.10 14.81 -2.32
C ARG A 25 4.65 14.47 -1.98
N SER A 26 3.75 14.60 -2.96
CA SER A 26 2.32 14.34 -2.77
C SER A 26 1.93 12.85 -2.67
N ILE A 27 2.89 11.92 -2.80
CA ILE A 27 2.68 10.46 -2.64
C ILE A 27 2.52 10.09 -1.14
N GLY A 28 2.87 11.01 -0.24
CA GLY A 28 2.80 10.83 1.22
C GLY A 28 4.17 10.48 1.77
N LEU A 29 4.96 11.51 2.09
CA LEU A 29 6.33 11.38 2.55
C LEU A 29 6.43 11.76 4.04
N GLU A 30 6.27 10.80 4.95
CA GLU A 30 6.50 11.07 6.38
C GLU A 30 7.97 10.85 6.78
N SER A 31 8.78 10.12 5.99
CA SER A 31 10.10 9.61 6.42
C SER A 31 11.27 9.90 5.47
N ILE A 32 11.14 10.91 4.60
CA ILE A 32 12.07 11.17 3.50
C ILE A 32 13.05 12.29 3.80
N ASP A 33 14.32 12.05 3.45
CA ASP A 33 15.29 13.12 3.23
C ASP A 33 14.95 13.81 1.90
N GLU A 34 14.21 14.92 1.97
CA GLU A 34 13.77 15.65 0.77
C GLU A 34 14.94 16.05 -0.14
N ASP A 35 16.12 16.29 0.44
CA ASP A 35 17.30 16.69 -0.31
C ASP A 35 17.86 15.54 -1.15
N ASP A 36 17.77 14.30 -0.67
CA ASP A 36 18.10 13.12 -1.47
C ASP A 36 17.22 13.01 -2.72
N VAL A 37 15.91 13.22 -2.57
CA VAL A 37 14.97 13.15 -3.70
C VAL A 37 15.25 14.26 -4.71
N ARG A 38 15.46 15.51 -4.24
CA ARG A 38 15.84 16.63 -5.13
C ARG A 38 17.15 16.36 -5.86
N ARG A 39 18.17 15.87 -5.16
CA ARG A 39 19.46 15.49 -5.76
C ARG A 39 19.31 14.40 -6.82
N LEU A 40 18.51 13.38 -6.54
CA LEU A 40 18.25 12.28 -7.47
C LEU A 40 17.54 12.78 -8.74
N LEU A 41 16.46 13.55 -8.58
CA LEU A 41 15.69 14.10 -9.70
C LEU A 41 16.51 15.07 -10.57
N GLY A 42 17.49 15.77 -9.97
CA GLY A 42 18.42 16.63 -10.70
C GLY A 42 19.52 15.88 -11.47
N LYS A 43 19.87 14.65 -11.05
CA LYS A 43 20.94 13.84 -11.68
C LYS A 43 20.40 12.83 -12.69
N ASN A 44 19.28 12.20 -12.38
CA ASN A 44 18.71 11.13 -13.19
C ASN A 44 17.43 11.61 -13.87
N VAL A 45 17.43 11.59 -15.21
CA VAL A 45 16.28 11.99 -16.02
C VAL A 45 15.11 11.03 -15.79
N ALA A 46 15.37 9.73 -15.64
CA ALA A 46 14.35 8.70 -15.47
C ALA A 46 14.71 7.73 -14.32
N PRO A 47 14.50 8.14 -13.06
CA PRO A 47 14.76 7.28 -11.89
C PRO A 47 13.97 5.97 -11.95
N ILE A 48 14.60 4.88 -11.52
CA ILE A 48 13.96 3.56 -11.42
C ILE A 48 13.31 3.46 -10.04
N CYS A 49 11.97 3.39 -10.04
CA CYS A 49 11.16 3.20 -8.85
C CYS A 49 10.65 1.76 -8.79
N TYR A 50 10.90 1.08 -7.67
CA TYR A 50 10.25 -0.18 -7.35
C TYR A 50 9.09 0.06 -6.40
N VAL A 51 7.98 -0.64 -6.62
CA VAL A 51 6.85 -0.70 -5.70
C VAL A 51 6.71 -2.12 -5.21
N TRP A 52 6.78 -2.31 -3.90
CA TRP A 52 6.59 -3.62 -3.31
C TRP A 52 5.12 -4.02 -3.28
N CYS A 53 4.83 -5.26 -3.63
CA CYS A 53 3.49 -5.83 -3.57
C CYS A 53 3.49 -7.22 -2.95
N ASP A 54 2.82 -7.35 -1.82
CA ASP A 54 2.47 -8.65 -1.25
C ASP A 54 1.23 -9.23 -1.94
N PRO A 55 1.29 -10.46 -2.48
CA PRO A 55 0.12 -11.14 -3.03
C PRO A 55 -0.99 -11.31 -1.99
N SER A 56 -2.20 -10.83 -2.29
CA SER A 56 -3.40 -11.00 -1.48
C SER A 56 -4.62 -11.30 -2.35
N PRO A 57 -5.42 -12.35 -2.04
CA PRO A 57 -6.64 -12.66 -2.77
C PRO A 57 -7.79 -11.71 -2.41
N SER A 58 -7.73 -11.08 -1.23
CA SER A 58 -8.66 -10.05 -0.78
C SER A 58 -7.97 -8.70 -0.90
N VAL A 59 -8.18 -8.02 -2.03
CA VAL A 59 -7.44 -6.78 -2.34
C VAL A 59 -8.15 -5.59 -1.72
N HIS A 60 -7.50 -4.93 -0.77
CA HIS A 60 -8.02 -3.72 -0.16
C HIS A 60 -7.87 -2.51 -1.08
N VAL A 61 -8.70 -1.47 -0.90
CA VAL A 61 -8.60 -0.22 -1.68
C VAL A 61 -7.24 0.48 -1.56
N ALA A 62 -6.51 0.25 -0.48
CA ALA A 62 -5.12 0.68 -0.32
C ALA A 62 -4.19 0.01 -1.36
N GLN A 63 -4.30 -1.31 -1.51
CA GLN A 63 -3.49 -2.11 -2.43
C GLN A 63 -3.97 -1.96 -3.88
N GLY A 64 -5.25 -1.64 -4.11
CA GLY A 64 -5.78 -1.37 -5.45
C GLY A 64 -5.66 0.10 -5.84
N ILE A 65 -6.62 0.92 -5.41
CA ILE A 65 -6.79 2.31 -5.86
C ILE A 65 -5.62 3.20 -5.43
N MET A 66 -5.29 3.21 -4.14
CA MET A 66 -4.26 4.10 -3.62
C MET A 66 -2.88 3.77 -4.23
N MET A 67 -2.59 2.49 -4.46
CA MET A 67 -1.39 2.06 -5.16
C MET A 67 -1.32 2.61 -6.60
N VAL A 68 -2.41 2.51 -7.37
CA VAL A 68 -2.46 3.05 -8.73
C VAL A 68 -2.30 4.57 -8.75
N ILE A 69 -2.92 5.29 -7.81
CA ILE A 69 -2.74 6.75 -7.66
C ILE A 69 -1.26 7.08 -7.46
N LYS A 70 -0.55 6.37 -6.58
CA LYS A 70 0.86 6.61 -6.30
C LYS A 70 1.74 6.30 -7.50
N ILE A 71 1.47 5.19 -8.20
CA ILE A 71 2.22 4.80 -9.41
C ILE A 71 2.02 5.84 -10.51
N ARG A 72 0.79 6.32 -10.74
CA ARG A 72 0.52 7.39 -11.71
C ARG A 72 1.35 8.64 -11.42
N LYS A 73 1.41 9.07 -10.16
CA LYS A 73 2.24 10.20 -9.74
C LYS A 73 3.73 9.96 -9.98
N MET A 74 4.25 8.76 -9.72
CA MET A 74 5.64 8.43 -10.02
C MET A 74 5.94 8.50 -11.52
N VAL A 75 5.04 7.94 -12.34
CA VAL A 75 5.15 7.97 -13.80
C VAL A 75 5.07 9.42 -14.32
N GLU A 76 4.18 10.23 -13.77
CA GLU A 76 4.03 11.66 -14.09
C GLU A 76 5.29 12.46 -13.72
N ALA A 77 5.93 12.13 -12.59
CA ALA A 77 7.24 12.67 -12.21
C ALA A 77 8.41 12.15 -13.08
N GLY A 78 8.13 11.37 -14.13
CA GLY A 78 9.12 10.88 -15.09
C GLY A 78 9.90 9.65 -14.62
N CYS A 79 9.42 8.95 -13.58
CA CYS A 79 10.06 7.72 -13.12
C CYS A 79 9.67 6.51 -14.00
N ARG A 80 10.59 5.56 -14.13
CA ARG A 80 10.29 4.21 -14.64
C ARG A 80 9.86 3.36 -13.45
N VAL A 81 8.64 2.83 -13.51
CA VAL A 81 8.08 2.10 -12.36
C VAL A 81 8.10 0.59 -12.62
N LYS A 82 8.54 -0.16 -11.62
CA LYS A 82 8.49 -1.61 -11.59
C LYS A 82 7.70 -2.06 -10.36
N ILE A 83 6.67 -2.87 -10.54
CA ILE A 83 5.92 -3.46 -9.44
C ILE A 83 6.52 -4.85 -9.18
N LEU A 84 7.12 -5.03 -8.02
CA LEU A 84 7.67 -6.31 -7.58
C LEU A 84 6.60 -7.09 -6.82
N ILE A 85 6.20 -8.22 -7.38
CA ILE A 85 5.29 -9.17 -6.75
C ILE A 85 6.12 -10.11 -5.88
N ALA A 86 5.93 -10.02 -4.56
CA ALA A 86 6.67 -10.75 -3.54
C ALA A 86 6.18 -12.20 -3.37
N ASP A 87 6.05 -12.93 -4.49
CA ASP A 87 5.52 -14.29 -4.54
C ASP A 87 6.36 -15.29 -3.72
N TRP A 88 7.68 -15.16 -3.79
CA TRP A 88 8.59 -15.98 -2.98
C TRP A 88 8.45 -15.72 -1.48
N PHE A 89 8.20 -14.47 -1.06
CA PHE A 89 7.98 -14.15 0.36
C PHE A 89 6.67 -14.74 0.87
N ALA A 90 5.59 -14.63 0.10
CA ALA A 90 4.33 -15.29 0.43
C ALA A 90 4.52 -16.81 0.58
N CYS A 91 5.31 -17.41 -0.31
CA CYS A 91 5.67 -18.83 -0.24
C CYS A 91 6.48 -19.16 1.02
N MET A 92 7.52 -18.39 1.34
CA MET A 92 8.38 -18.59 2.53
C MET A 92 7.63 -18.44 3.86
N GLN A 93 6.59 -17.60 3.89
CA GLN A 93 5.71 -17.41 5.03
C GLN A 93 4.59 -18.44 5.11
N ASN A 94 4.63 -19.48 4.25
CA ASN A 94 3.61 -20.50 4.14
C ASN A 94 2.20 -19.95 3.89
N LYS A 95 2.08 -18.79 3.23
CA LYS A 95 0.78 -18.27 2.79
C LYS A 95 0.25 -19.17 1.68
N PHE A 96 -1.04 -19.48 1.73
CA PHE A 96 -1.71 -20.33 0.73
C PHE A 96 -1.04 -21.72 0.57
N ASP A 97 -0.70 -22.34 1.69
CA ASP A 97 -0.01 -23.63 1.78
C ASP A 97 1.41 -23.65 1.17
N GLY A 98 2.00 -22.48 0.94
CA GLY A 98 3.28 -22.37 0.23
C GLY A 98 3.18 -22.74 -1.25
N ASP A 99 1.99 -22.79 -1.83
CA ASP A 99 1.81 -23.11 -3.24
C ASP A 99 2.08 -21.88 -4.11
N LEU A 100 3.29 -21.85 -4.70
CA LEU A 100 3.73 -20.76 -5.57
C LEU A 100 2.81 -20.57 -6.79
N THR A 101 2.14 -21.62 -7.27
CA THR A 101 1.19 -21.51 -8.40
C THR A 101 -0.07 -20.76 -7.98
N LYS A 102 -0.61 -21.06 -6.79
CA LYS A 102 -1.73 -20.30 -6.21
C LYS A 102 -1.32 -18.84 -5.96
N ILE A 103 -0.14 -18.62 -5.37
CA ILE A 103 0.39 -17.28 -5.11
C ILE A 103 0.53 -16.46 -6.40
N ARG A 104 1.08 -17.06 -7.47
CA ARG A 104 1.16 -16.38 -8.77
C ARG A 104 -0.20 -16.08 -9.36
N SER A 105 -1.16 -16.99 -9.21
CA SER A 105 -2.55 -16.76 -9.64
C SER A 105 -3.17 -15.55 -8.92
N ILE A 106 -2.89 -15.39 -7.62
CA ILE A 106 -3.27 -14.21 -6.83
C ILE A 106 -2.57 -12.94 -7.37
N GLY A 107 -1.27 -13.00 -7.66
CA GLY A 107 -0.56 -11.87 -8.25
C GLY A 107 -1.14 -11.43 -9.60
N PHE A 108 -1.52 -12.38 -10.47
CA PHE A 108 -2.23 -12.07 -11.71
C PHE A 108 -3.59 -11.42 -11.46
N TYR A 109 -4.34 -11.88 -10.47
CA TYR A 109 -5.60 -11.25 -10.07
C TYR A 109 -5.42 -9.79 -9.66
N MET A 110 -4.40 -9.49 -8.85
CA MET A 110 -4.07 -8.11 -8.48
C MET A 110 -3.70 -7.25 -9.69
N ILE A 111 -2.96 -7.81 -10.65
CA ILE A 111 -2.65 -7.14 -11.93
C ILE A 111 -3.92 -6.77 -12.69
N GLU A 112 -4.89 -7.68 -12.78
CA GLU A 112 -6.18 -7.43 -13.44
C GLU A 112 -6.98 -6.33 -12.74
N ILE A 113 -6.96 -6.29 -11.40
CA ILE A 113 -7.57 -5.19 -10.63
C ILE A 113 -6.92 -3.85 -10.99
N TRP A 114 -5.58 -3.76 -11.00
CA TRP A 114 -4.92 -2.49 -11.31
C TRP A 114 -5.19 -2.02 -12.74
N LYS A 115 -5.26 -2.96 -13.70
CA LYS A 115 -5.71 -2.65 -15.07
C LYS A 115 -7.12 -2.07 -15.08
N ALA A 116 -8.05 -2.67 -14.33
CA ALA A 116 -9.43 -2.22 -14.25
C ALA A 116 -9.59 -0.84 -13.57
N VAL A 117 -8.71 -0.52 -12.62
CA VAL A 117 -8.60 0.83 -12.02
C VAL A 117 -8.02 1.85 -13.02
N GLY A 118 -7.36 1.38 -14.08
CA GLY A 118 -6.77 2.19 -15.15
C GLY A 118 -5.26 2.41 -14.99
N LEU A 119 -4.52 1.42 -14.50
CA LEU A 119 -3.06 1.44 -14.54
C LEU A 119 -2.56 1.28 -15.99
N GLU A 120 -1.75 2.22 -16.46
CA GLU A 120 -1.18 2.16 -17.81
C GLU A 120 0.05 1.24 -17.87
N LEU A 121 -0.06 0.15 -18.64
CA LEU A 121 0.98 -0.88 -18.71
C LEU A 121 2.23 -0.45 -19.48
N ASN A 122 2.13 0.57 -20.35
CA ASN A 122 3.24 0.96 -21.23
C ASN A 122 4.43 1.59 -20.46
N ARG A 123 4.20 2.04 -19.23
CA ARG A 123 5.19 2.73 -18.39
C ARG A 123 5.49 1.97 -17.09
N VAL A 124 4.90 0.78 -16.91
CA VAL A 124 5.02 -0.02 -15.69
C VAL A 124 5.39 -1.46 -16.05
N GLU A 125 6.44 -1.97 -15.42
CA GLU A 125 6.89 -3.36 -15.57
C GLU A 125 6.47 -4.17 -14.34
N PHE A 126 6.05 -5.43 -14.53
CA PHE A 126 5.80 -6.36 -13.44
C PHE A 126 6.96 -7.32 -13.30
N ILE A 127 7.49 -7.44 -12.08
CA ILE A 127 8.62 -8.29 -11.75
C ILE A 127 8.14 -9.34 -10.73
N TRP A 128 8.40 -10.61 -11.01
CA TRP A 128 8.17 -11.69 -10.05
C TRP A 128 9.45 -11.94 -9.26
N LEU A 129 9.37 -11.82 -7.94
CA LEU A 129 10.55 -11.94 -7.10
C LEU A 129 11.22 -13.31 -7.26
N SER A 130 10.43 -14.38 -7.33
CA SER A 130 10.97 -15.72 -7.53
C SER A 130 11.73 -15.88 -8.86
N ASP A 131 11.28 -15.25 -9.95
CA ASP A 131 11.98 -15.29 -11.24
C ASP A 131 13.31 -14.52 -11.19
N GLU A 132 13.33 -13.36 -10.52
CA GLU A 132 14.54 -12.57 -10.31
C GLU A 132 15.59 -13.32 -9.50
N ILE A 133 15.19 -13.89 -8.36
CA ILE A 133 16.09 -14.67 -7.49
C ILE A 133 16.64 -15.87 -8.23
N ASN A 134 15.79 -16.61 -8.96
CA ASN A 134 16.24 -17.82 -9.66
C ASN A 134 17.19 -17.50 -10.82
N SER A 135 16.97 -16.38 -11.51
CA SER A 135 17.82 -15.98 -12.64
C SER A 135 19.23 -15.53 -12.22
N HIS A 136 19.40 -15.09 -10.97
CA HIS A 136 20.67 -14.54 -10.44
C HIS A 136 20.98 -15.11 -9.04
N SER A 137 20.72 -16.40 -8.86
CA SER A 137 20.74 -17.06 -7.55
C SER A 137 22.09 -16.99 -6.84
N ASP A 138 23.20 -17.09 -7.56
CA ASP A 138 24.54 -17.03 -7.02
C ASP A 138 24.85 -15.64 -6.44
N GLU A 139 24.50 -14.57 -7.14
CA GLU A 139 24.66 -13.19 -6.66
C GLU A 139 23.71 -12.88 -5.50
N TYR A 140 22.43 -13.26 -5.63
CA TYR A 140 21.39 -12.96 -4.64
C TYR A 140 21.68 -13.63 -3.29
N TRP A 141 21.94 -14.95 -3.29
CA TRP A 141 22.18 -15.67 -2.04
C TRP A 141 23.54 -15.33 -1.42
N ALA A 142 24.55 -14.97 -2.22
CA ALA A 142 25.79 -14.42 -1.68
C ALA A 142 25.54 -13.12 -0.89
N LEU A 143 24.70 -12.21 -1.42
CA LEU A 143 24.31 -10.99 -0.74
C LEU A 143 23.51 -11.26 0.54
N VAL A 144 22.54 -12.19 0.51
CA VAL A 144 21.80 -12.62 1.71
C VAL A 144 22.76 -13.11 2.81
N MET A 145 23.74 -13.93 2.43
CA MET A 145 24.73 -14.46 3.37
C MET A 145 25.70 -13.38 3.88
N ASP A 146 26.03 -12.38 3.07
CA ASP A 146 26.85 -11.25 3.53
C ASP A 146 26.09 -10.37 4.53
N ILE A 147 24.82 -10.07 4.25
CA ILE A 147 23.95 -9.33 5.19
C ILE A 147 23.84 -10.08 6.52
N SER A 148 23.63 -11.40 6.49
CA SER A 148 23.50 -12.18 7.72
C SER A 148 24.78 -12.20 8.55
N ARG A 149 25.96 -12.31 7.90
CA ARG A 149 27.27 -12.27 8.58
C ARG A 149 27.59 -10.93 9.23
N ASN A 150 27.04 -9.84 8.70
CA ASN A 150 27.25 -8.49 9.20
C ASN A 150 26.23 -8.07 10.28
N ASN A 151 25.36 -8.98 10.72
CA ASN A 151 24.31 -8.68 11.71
C ASN A 151 24.26 -9.72 12.82
N THR A 152 23.75 -9.30 13.98
CA THR A 152 23.54 -10.20 15.12
C THR A 152 22.16 -10.84 15.06
N LEU A 153 22.00 -12.03 15.67
CA LEU A 153 20.69 -12.66 15.84
C LEU A 153 19.69 -11.73 16.56
N ARG A 154 20.16 -10.96 17.55
CA ARG A 154 19.35 -9.94 18.24
C ARG A 154 18.81 -8.89 17.28
N THR A 155 19.62 -8.43 16.32
CA THR A 155 19.18 -7.49 15.28
C THR A 155 18.08 -8.12 14.42
N MET A 156 18.27 -9.37 14.01
CA MET A 156 17.30 -10.10 13.17
C MET A 156 15.96 -10.30 13.86
N ILE A 157 15.95 -10.75 15.12
CA ILE A 157 14.73 -10.91 15.91
C ILE A 157 13.97 -9.58 16.03
N ARG A 158 14.70 -8.47 16.27
CA ARG A 158 14.09 -7.14 16.30
C ARG A 158 13.46 -6.80 14.95
N CYS A 159 14.18 -7.02 13.84
CA CYS A 159 13.65 -6.77 12.50
C CYS A 159 12.42 -7.58 12.14
N CYS A 160 12.24 -8.78 12.70
CA CYS A 160 11.06 -9.61 12.46
C CYS A 160 9.78 -9.11 13.15
N GLY A 161 9.83 -8.04 13.96
CA GLY A 161 8.68 -7.59 14.75
C GLY A 161 8.28 -8.53 15.90
N ILE A 162 9.05 -9.61 16.16
CA ILE A 162 8.80 -10.63 17.20
C ILE A 162 9.07 -10.11 18.63
N LEU A 163 8.92 -8.81 18.90
CA LEU A 163 9.19 -8.24 20.22
C LEU A 163 8.11 -7.23 20.62
N ASP A 164 7.18 -7.68 21.47
CA ASP A 164 6.62 -6.83 22.53
C ASP A 164 7.62 -6.82 23.73
N PRO A 165 8.02 -5.66 24.29
CA PRO A 165 9.26 -5.46 25.03
C PRO A 165 9.27 -5.82 26.54
N TYR A 166 8.36 -6.64 27.07
CA TYR A 166 8.31 -6.90 28.53
C TYR A 166 9.32 -7.94 29.07
N ILE A 167 10.11 -8.62 28.22
CA ILE A 167 11.11 -9.61 28.66
C ILE A 167 12.53 -9.12 28.34
N LEU A 168 12.98 -8.11 29.07
CA LEU A 168 14.39 -7.94 29.45
C LEU A 168 14.51 -7.34 30.88
N ASN A 169 13.57 -7.65 31.76
CA ASN A 169 13.77 -7.48 33.21
C ASN A 169 13.85 -8.87 33.83
N GLU A 170 14.92 -9.12 34.60
CA GLU A 170 15.27 -10.41 35.23
C GLU A 170 14.28 -10.88 36.33
N GLU A 171 13.25 -10.09 36.64
CA GLU A 171 12.33 -10.37 37.74
C GLU A 171 10.92 -9.95 37.32
N ASP A 172 10.17 -10.85 36.68
CA ASP A 172 8.73 -11.07 36.93
C ASP A 172 8.14 -12.05 35.92
N ARG A 173 7.59 -13.15 36.45
CA ARG A 173 6.78 -14.11 35.70
C ARG A 173 5.42 -13.46 35.40
N ILE A 174 4.96 -13.52 34.14
CA ILE A 174 3.64 -14.04 33.69
C ILE A 174 3.25 -13.50 32.29
N VAL A 175 3.11 -14.47 31.36
CA VAL A 175 2.09 -14.67 30.30
C VAL A 175 1.84 -13.55 29.26
N GLY A 176 2.42 -13.77 28.08
CA GLY A 176 1.96 -13.31 26.76
C GLY A 176 2.30 -14.38 25.72
N SER A 177 1.31 -14.83 24.95
CA SER A 177 1.28 -16.12 24.25
C SER A 177 2.04 -16.20 22.92
N TYR A 178 3.37 -16.11 22.97
CA TYR A 178 4.25 -16.73 21.97
C TYR A 178 5.41 -17.37 22.72
N ASP A 179 5.25 -18.65 23.07
CA ASP A 179 6.39 -19.45 23.53
C ASP A 179 7.45 -19.43 22.42
N HIS A 180 8.69 -19.09 22.78
CA HIS A 180 9.83 -18.98 21.85
C HIS A 180 10.14 -20.28 21.08
N GLU A 181 9.50 -21.40 21.41
CA GLU A 181 9.71 -22.72 20.81
C GLU A 181 9.10 -22.88 19.41
N ASP A 182 8.18 -21.99 18.99
CA ASP A 182 7.45 -22.11 17.70
C ASP A 182 7.88 -21.11 16.61
N VAL A 183 8.94 -20.32 16.83
CA VAL A 183 9.42 -19.39 15.79
C VAL A 183 10.09 -20.16 14.65
N VAL A 184 9.41 -20.21 13.50
CA VAL A 184 9.94 -20.86 12.29
C VAL A 184 11.22 -20.16 11.84
N ALA A 185 12.26 -20.94 11.53
CA ALA A 185 13.55 -20.39 11.10
C ALA A 185 13.43 -19.45 9.89
N SER A 186 12.49 -19.70 8.97
CA SER A 186 12.23 -18.82 7.83
C SER A 186 11.94 -17.38 8.25
N THR A 187 11.24 -17.18 9.37
CA THR A 187 10.95 -15.85 9.90
C THR A 187 12.22 -15.09 10.24
N LEU A 188 13.21 -15.75 10.85
CA LEU A 188 14.52 -15.15 11.17
C LEU A 188 15.35 -14.83 9.91
N PHE A 189 15.15 -15.57 8.82
CA PHE A 189 15.82 -15.31 7.55
C PHE A 189 15.16 -14.20 6.73
N THR A 190 13.84 -13.97 6.89
CA THR A 190 13.05 -12.98 6.14
C THR A 190 13.72 -11.60 6.07
N PRO A 191 14.22 -11.00 7.17
CA PRO A 191 14.86 -9.69 7.11
C PRO A 191 16.10 -9.65 6.20
N CYS A 192 16.92 -10.72 6.20
CA CYS A 192 18.11 -10.80 5.34
C CYS A 192 17.71 -10.91 3.87
N VAL A 193 16.73 -11.77 3.57
CA VAL A 193 16.21 -11.96 2.21
C VAL A 193 15.57 -10.66 1.71
N GLN A 194 14.79 -9.95 2.53
CA GLN A 194 14.11 -8.72 2.12
C GLN A 194 15.11 -7.56 1.92
N CYS A 195 16.10 -7.44 2.81
CA CYS A 195 17.20 -6.49 2.65
C CYS A 195 17.99 -6.76 1.36
N ALA A 196 18.32 -8.03 1.08
CA ALA A 196 18.99 -8.40 -0.16
C ALA A 196 18.15 -8.04 -1.39
N CYS A 197 16.83 -8.30 -1.37
CA CYS A 197 15.92 -7.93 -2.45
C CYS A 197 15.96 -6.43 -2.75
N ILE A 198 15.89 -5.58 -1.73
CA ILE A 198 15.92 -4.12 -1.90
C ILE A 198 17.23 -3.64 -2.54
N LEU A 199 18.36 -4.21 -2.11
CA LEU A 199 19.70 -3.83 -2.57
C LEU A 199 20.04 -4.42 -3.95
N PHE A 200 19.65 -5.66 -4.20
CA PHE A 200 19.96 -6.41 -5.41
C PHE A 200 19.39 -5.74 -6.68
N GLN A 201 18.17 -5.21 -6.57
CA GLN A 201 17.46 -4.59 -7.69
C GLN A 201 18.06 -3.24 -8.13
N LYS A 202 18.98 -2.65 -7.33
CA LYS A 202 19.65 -1.37 -7.61
C LYS A 202 18.68 -0.23 -7.98
N ALA A 203 17.48 -0.24 -7.39
CA ALA A 203 16.47 0.79 -7.62
C ALA A 203 16.92 2.13 -7.05
N ASP A 204 16.60 3.23 -7.72
CA ASP A 204 16.84 4.57 -7.17
C ASP A 204 15.88 4.87 -6.02
N ILE A 205 14.64 4.40 -6.16
CA ILE A 205 13.55 4.62 -5.22
C ILE A 205 12.79 3.32 -4.94
N TRP A 206 12.45 3.07 -3.68
CA TRP A 206 11.51 2.04 -3.27
C TRP A 206 10.27 2.67 -2.64
N LEU A 207 9.08 2.30 -3.12
CA LEU A 207 7.81 2.60 -2.47
C LEU A 207 7.37 1.38 -1.66
N LEU A 208 7.32 1.55 -0.33
CA LEU A 208 7.00 0.52 0.64
C LEU A 208 5.80 0.95 1.50
N SER A 209 4.99 0.00 1.96
CA SER A 209 3.81 0.28 2.80
C SER A 209 4.23 0.47 4.26
N MET A 210 3.67 1.44 4.96
CA MET A 210 3.83 1.56 6.43
C MET A 210 2.88 0.59 7.15
N ASP A 211 2.97 -0.70 6.87
CA ASP A 211 2.41 -1.70 7.76
C ASP A 211 3.42 -1.92 8.90
N HIS A 212 2.98 -1.80 10.16
CA HIS A 212 3.78 -1.59 11.38
C HIS A 212 4.90 -2.60 11.71
N GLU A 213 5.24 -3.54 10.81
CA GLU A 213 6.32 -4.50 10.93
C GLU A 213 7.45 -4.29 9.89
N GLU A 214 7.26 -3.47 8.85
CA GLU A 214 8.26 -3.26 7.77
C GLU A 214 9.26 -2.13 8.05
N ASP A 215 8.96 -1.30 9.05
CA ASP A 215 9.77 -0.11 9.39
C ASP A 215 11.16 -0.47 9.95
N LEU A 216 11.37 -1.73 10.34
CA LEU A 216 12.67 -2.24 10.77
C LEU A 216 13.54 -2.80 9.63
N HIS A 217 12.96 -3.21 8.50
CA HIS A 217 13.73 -3.65 7.34
C HIS A 217 14.43 -2.47 6.66
N HIS A 218 13.78 -1.29 6.61
CA HIS A 218 14.42 -0.05 6.15
C HIS A 218 15.64 0.30 7.00
N LYS A 219 15.53 0.11 8.32
CA LYS A 219 16.65 0.35 9.25
C LYS A 219 17.80 -0.59 8.97
N LEU A 220 17.52 -1.86 8.67
CA LEU A 220 18.52 -2.85 8.29
C LEU A 220 19.22 -2.47 6.96
N VAL A 221 18.46 -2.09 5.93
CA VAL A 221 19.01 -1.63 4.64
C VAL A 221 19.89 -0.40 4.84
N ARG A 222 19.41 0.62 5.58
CA ARG A 222 20.17 1.83 5.89
C ARG A 222 21.42 1.52 6.70
N GLN A 223 21.34 0.62 7.68
CA GLN A 223 22.48 0.22 8.51
C GLN A 223 23.54 -0.51 7.69
N TYR A 224 23.13 -1.45 6.85
CA TYR A 224 24.03 -2.17 5.95
C TYR A 224 24.73 -1.21 4.98
N CYS A 225 23.97 -0.29 4.37
CA CYS A 225 24.52 0.74 3.48
C CYS A 225 25.51 1.69 4.16
N LYS A 226 25.37 1.98 5.46
CA LYS A 226 26.31 2.85 6.20
C LYS A 226 27.72 2.26 6.27
N GLY A 227 27.85 0.93 6.35
CA GLY A 227 29.13 0.23 6.38
C GLY A 227 29.83 0.13 5.03
N MET A 228 29.15 0.51 3.95
CA MET A 228 29.64 0.39 2.58
C MET A 228 29.84 1.79 2.00
N GLU A 229 31.07 2.30 2.13
CA GLU A 229 31.47 3.48 1.39
C GLU A 229 31.46 3.13 -0.10
N HIS A 230 30.75 3.91 -0.93
CA HIS A 230 30.71 3.85 -2.40
C HIS A 230 29.67 2.91 -3.05
N GLN A 231 28.70 2.37 -2.30
CA GLN A 231 27.59 1.61 -2.90
C GLN A 231 26.33 2.46 -3.13
N HIS A 232 25.53 2.04 -4.11
CA HIS A 232 24.22 2.62 -4.43
C HIS A 232 23.30 2.54 -3.20
N ARG A 233 22.68 3.66 -2.84
CA ARG A 233 21.76 3.75 -1.70
C ARG A 233 20.37 4.11 -2.21
N PRO A 234 19.39 3.19 -2.13
CA PRO A 234 18.04 3.51 -2.56
C PRO A 234 17.38 4.52 -1.62
N ILE A 235 16.60 5.43 -2.19
CA ILE A 235 15.67 6.25 -1.42
C ILE A 235 14.45 5.39 -1.10
N ILE A 236 14.13 5.24 0.18
CA ILE A 236 12.93 4.52 0.60
C ILE A 236 11.83 5.55 0.87
N LEU A 237 10.77 5.52 0.05
CA LEU A 237 9.53 6.23 0.31
C LEU A 237 8.58 5.28 1.02
N SER A 238 8.23 5.61 2.26
CA SER A 238 7.15 4.92 2.94
C SER A 238 5.89 5.76 2.87
N HIS A 239 4.76 5.11 2.59
CA HIS A 239 3.47 5.80 2.55
C HIS A 239 2.59 5.42 3.75
N SER A 240 1.75 6.36 4.19
CA SER A 240 0.82 6.13 5.31
C SER A 240 -0.13 4.96 5.01
N LYS A 241 -0.47 4.22 6.07
CA LYS A 241 -1.46 3.15 6.06
C LYS A 241 -2.86 3.74 6.16
N LEU A 242 -3.81 3.20 5.40
CA LEU A 242 -5.21 3.56 5.60
C LEU A 242 -5.70 2.97 6.94
N PRO A 243 -6.31 3.78 7.81
CA PRO A 243 -6.82 3.29 9.09
C PRO A 243 -7.94 2.26 8.88
N ASN A 244 -8.13 1.40 9.88
CA ASN A 244 -9.30 0.54 9.94
C ASN A 244 -10.57 1.40 10.01
N LEU A 245 -11.65 0.93 9.40
CA LEU A 245 -12.92 1.65 9.43
C LEU A 245 -13.54 1.65 10.82
N ILE A 246 -13.19 0.71 11.69
CA ILE A 246 -13.77 0.57 13.03
C ILE A 246 -12.80 1.09 14.10
N GLU A 247 -13.35 1.64 15.19
CA GLU A 247 -12.58 2.28 16.27
C GLU A 247 -11.69 1.29 17.03
N HIS A 248 -12.21 0.10 17.28
CA HIS A 248 -11.54 -0.95 18.06
C HIS A 248 -11.36 -2.24 17.23
N PRO A 249 -10.43 -2.27 16.27
CA PRO A 249 -10.18 -3.44 15.44
C PRO A 249 -9.73 -4.66 16.23
N GLU A 250 -9.15 -4.48 17.41
CA GLU A 250 -8.72 -5.54 18.33
C GLU A 250 -9.86 -6.43 18.83
N PHE A 251 -11.10 -5.93 18.83
CA PHE A 251 -12.29 -6.71 19.21
C PHE A 251 -13.01 -7.33 18.00
N ALA A 252 -12.62 -6.96 16.78
CA ALA A 252 -13.13 -7.61 15.58
C ALA A 252 -12.44 -8.97 15.39
N LYS A 253 -13.14 -9.89 14.71
CA LYS A 253 -12.49 -11.14 14.32
C LYS A 253 -11.32 -10.82 13.39
N ASN A 254 -10.21 -11.54 13.53
CA ASN A 254 -9.10 -11.42 12.57
C ASN A 254 -9.64 -11.61 11.15
N GLY A 255 -9.38 -10.62 10.29
CA GLY A 255 -9.87 -10.62 8.91
C GLY A 255 -11.36 -10.29 8.75
N ASP A 256 -12.01 -9.66 9.75
CA ASP A 256 -13.40 -9.20 9.62
C ASP A 256 -13.54 -8.29 8.39
N PRO A 257 -14.37 -8.67 7.41
CA PRO A 257 -14.56 -7.87 6.20
C PRO A 257 -15.04 -6.44 6.50
N ALA A 258 -15.64 -6.17 7.66
CA ALA A 258 -16.11 -4.85 8.05
C ALA A 258 -14.98 -3.85 8.37
N CYS A 259 -13.77 -4.31 8.64
CA CYS A 259 -12.64 -3.45 9.00
C CYS A 259 -12.10 -2.64 7.81
N ALA A 260 -12.33 -3.11 6.58
CA ALA A 260 -11.75 -2.51 5.38
C ALA A 260 -12.65 -2.62 4.15
N ILE A 261 -12.40 -1.73 3.19
CA ILE A 261 -13.07 -1.75 1.89
C ILE A 261 -12.22 -2.56 0.91
N TYR A 262 -12.85 -3.48 0.21
CA TYR A 262 -12.22 -4.32 -0.80
C TYR A 262 -12.62 -3.88 -2.21
N MET A 263 -11.79 -4.23 -3.19
CA MET A 263 -11.97 -3.86 -4.59
C MET A 263 -13.23 -4.47 -5.21
N GLU A 264 -13.64 -5.64 -4.72
CA GLU A 264 -14.81 -6.40 -5.13
C GLU A 264 -16.10 -6.06 -4.33
N ASP A 265 -16.03 -5.12 -3.38
CA ASP A 265 -17.21 -4.78 -2.56
C ASP A 265 -18.37 -4.27 -3.45
N ARG A 266 -19.47 -5.03 -3.39
CA ARG A 266 -20.75 -4.61 -3.97
C ARG A 266 -21.26 -3.37 -3.25
N GLU A 267 -22.11 -2.59 -3.92
CA GLU A 267 -22.64 -1.35 -3.33
C GLU A 267 -23.34 -1.56 -1.98
N VAL A 268 -23.99 -2.72 -1.78
CA VAL A 268 -24.64 -3.06 -0.51
C VAL A 268 -23.60 -3.21 0.60
N ASN A 269 -22.50 -3.93 0.34
CA ASN A 269 -21.43 -4.15 1.31
C ASN A 269 -20.71 -2.83 1.62
N LEU A 270 -20.40 -2.04 0.58
CA LEU A 270 -19.77 -0.73 0.74
C LEU A 270 -20.61 0.19 1.65
N ARG A 271 -21.92 0.28 1.38
CA ARG A 271 -22.87 1.06 2.19
C ARG A 271 -22.91 0.59 3.64
N ASP A 272 -22.94 -0.72 3.86
CA ASP A 272 -23.00 -1.32 5.19
C ASP A 272 -21.70 -1.13 6.01
N LYS A 273 -20.55 -1.14 5.35
CA LYS A 273 -19.26 -0.88 6.01
C LYS A 273 -19.11 0.58 6.40
N LEU A 274 -19.41 1.50 5.48
CA LEU A 274 -19.26 2.95 5.72
C LEU A 274 -20.31 3.49 6.69
N SER A 275 -21.51 2.91 6.74
CA SER A 275 -22.51 3.28 7.76
C SER A 275 -22.00 3.01 9.18
N ARG A 276 -21.30 1.87 9.37
CA ARG A 276 -20.70 1.43 10.64
C ARG A 276 -19.31 2.01 10.92
N ALA A 277 -18.69 2.66 9.95
CA ALA A 277 -17.36 3.22 10.12
C ALA A 277 -17.32 4.24 11.27
N PHE A 278 -16.23 4.25 12.02
CA PHE A 278 -15.95 5.25 13.03
C PHE A 278 -15.79 6.63 12.35
N CYS A 279 -16.57 7.60 12.79
CA CYS A 279 -16.57 8.96 12.25
C CYS A 279 -17.06 9.91 13.34
N PRO A 280 -16.23 10.19 14.36
CA PRO A 280 -16.60 11.03 15.48
C PRO A 280 -16.91 12.46 15.00
N ALA A 281 -18.09 12.97 15.34
CA ALA A 281 -18.53 14.30 14.90
C ALA A 281 -17.55 15.38 15.36
N LYS A 282 -17.19 16.29 14.46
CA LYS A 282 -16.27 17.42 14.69
C LYS A 282 -14.84 17.05 15.10
N VAL A 283 -14.45 15.78 14.97
CA VAL A 283 -13.09 15.31 15.27
C VAL A 283 -12.45 14.81 13.98
N ALA A 284 -11.46 15.56 13.49
CA ALA A 284 -10.74 15.20 12.27
C ALA A 284 -9.58 14.24 12.53
N GLU A 285 -8.87 14.42 13.65
CA GLU A 285 -7.73 13.60 14.02
C GLU A 285 -8.14 12.14 14.25
N GLY A 286 -7.43 11.20 13.61
CA GLY A 286 -7.69 9.76 13.74
C GLY A 286 -8.99 9.28 13.09
N ASN A 287 -9.69 10.13 12.33
CA ASN A 287 -10.98 9.78 11.73
C ASN A 287 -10.78 9.01 10.41
N PRO A 288 -11.15 7.71 10.35
CA PRO A 288 -10.86 6.90 9.18
C PRO A 288 -11.62 7.35 7.93
N CYS A 289 -12.83 7.91 8.07
CA CYS A 289 -13.56 8.43 6.92
C CYS A 289 -12.81 9.60 6.26
N LEU A 290 -12.25 10.51 7.07
CA LEU A 290 -11.48 11.65 6.58
C LEU A 290 -10.17 11.23 5.94
N GLU A 291 -9.49 10.20 6.47
CA GLU A 291 -8.26 9.66 5.85
C GLU A 291 -8.53 9.00 4.49
N TYR A 292 -9.66 8.30 4.33
CA TYR A 292 -10.06 7.77 3.02
C TYR A 292 -10.37 8.91 2.03
N ILE A 293 -11.01 9.99 2.49
CA ILE A 293 -11.25 11.17 1.66
C ILE A 293 -9.91 11.79 1.23
N LYS A 294 -8.98 11.98 2.17
CA LYS A 294 -7.66 12.57 1.95
C LYS A 294 -6.78 11.77 0.98
N TYR A 295 -6.71 10.45 1.14
CA TYR A 295 -5.75 9.62 0.39
C TYR A 295 -6.33 8.94 -0.84
N ILE A 296 -7.65 8.79 -0.94
CA ILE A 296 -8.32 8.19 -2.09
C ILE A 296 -9.13 9.22 -2.87
N VAL A 297 -10.10 9.87 -2.22
CA VAL A 297 -11.11 10.66 -2.94
C VAL A 297 -10.52 11.93 -3.55
N PHE A 298 -9.81 12.73 -2.76
CA PHE A 298 -9.15 13.94 -3.25
C PHE A 298 -8.11 13.65 -4.34
N PRO A 299 -7.18 12.69 -4.19
CA PRO A 299 -6.22 12.39 -5.24
C PRO A 299 -6.85 11.78 -6.49
N TRP A 300 -8.04 11.19 -6.38
CA TRP A 300 -8.75 10.61 -7.53
C TRP A 300 -9.56 11.64 -8.33
N PHE A 301 -10.35 12.48 -7.65
CA PHE A 301 -11.23 13.45 -8.31
C PHE A 301 -10.68 14.88 -8.36
N GLY A 302 -9.72 15.21 -7.50
CA GLY A 302 -9.25 16.58 -7.26
C GLY A 302 -10.15 17.40 -6.33
N TYR A 303 -11.30 16.86 -5.93
CA TYR A 303 -12.27 17.53 -5.07
C TYR A 303 -13.06 16.50 -4.24
N PHE A 304 -13.78 16.99 -3.24
CA PHE A 304 -14.77 16.22 -2.49
C PHE A 304 -16.13 16.93 -2.51
N GLU A 305 -17.17 16.21 -2.93
CA GLU A 305 -18.52 16.76 -3.06
C GLU A 305 -19.45 16.15 -2.00
N VAL A 306 -20.13 17.00 -1.24
CA VAL A 306 -21.17 16.61 -0.29
C VAL A 306 -22.50 17.12 -0.81
N LEU A 307 -23.32 16.19 -1.32
CA LEU A 307 -24.65 16.50 -1.82
C LEU A 307 -25.62 16.69 -0.66
N ARG A 308 -26.25 17.87 -0.58
CA ARG A 308 -27.28 18.19 0.41
C ARG A 308 -28.52 18.73 -0.28
N LYS A 309 -29.68 18.44 0.30
CA LYS A 309 -30.93 19.11 -0.06
C LYS A 309 -30.81 20.60 0.28
N GLU A 310 -31.51 21.47 -0.44
CA GLU A 310 -31.45 22.91 -0.19
C GLU A 310 -31.84 23.28 1.26
N GLU A 311 -32.76 22.52 1.86
CA GLU A 311 -33.18 22.65 3.25
C GLU A 311 -32.04 22.44 4.27
N ASN A 312 -30.98 21.73 3.89
CA ASN A 312 -29.82 21.38 4.74
C ASN A 312 -28.56 22.18 4.37
N GLY A 313 -28.70 23.34 3.72
CA GLY A 313 -27.56 24.23 3.41
C GLY A 313 -26.93 24.03 2.02
N GLY A 314 -27.56 23.22 1.15
CA GLY A 314 -27.15 23.06 -0.24
C GLY A 314 -25.89 22.23 -0.48
N SER A 315 -25.74 21.72 -1.70
CA SER A 315 -24.59 20.89 -2.07
C SER A 315 -23.30 21.72 -2.00
N ARG A 316 -22.24 21.15 -1.42
CA ARG A 316 -20.96 21.83 -1.22
C ARG A 316 -19.82 21.01 -1.82
N MET A 317 -18.89 21.69 -2.48
CA MET A 317 -17.72 21.09 -3.11
C MET A 317 -16.46 21.69 -2.49
N PHE A 318 -15.61 20.81 -1.97
CA PHE A 318 -14.35 21.15 -1.31
C PHE A 318 -13.19 20.89 -2.28
N GLN A 319 -12.29 21.86 -2.42
CA GLN A 319 -11.12 21.75 -3.32
C GLN A 319 -9.87 21.21 -2.60
N ASN A 320 -9.85 21.26 -1.28
CA ASN A 320 -8.73 20.79 -0.47
C ASN A 320 -9.20 20.28 0.90
N MET A 321 -8.31 19.58 1.59
CA MET A 321 -8.60 18.99 2.90
C MET A 321 -8.76 20.06 3.98
N GLU A 322 -8.04 21.18 3.90
CA GLU A 322 -8.07 22.23 4.90
C GLU A 322 -9.46 22.88 5.01
N GLU A 323 -10.09 23.18 3.87
CA GLU A 323 -11.46 23.70 3.83
C GLU A 323 -12.45 22.67 4.40
N PHE A 324 -12.32 21.41 3.97
CA PHE A 324 -13.19 20.32 4.41
C PHE A 324 -13.09 20.07 5.92
N ILE A 325 -11.87 20.03 6.49
CA ILE A 325 -11.64 19.83 7.92
C ILE A 325 -12.22 20.99 8.73
N THR A 326 -12.00 22.24 8.31
CA THR A 326 -12.55 23.43 8.98
C THR A 326 -14.07 23.35 9.09
N ASP A 327 -14.73 22.93 8.01
CA ASP A 327 -16.17 22.74 7.95
C ASP A 327 -16.67 21.60 8.84
N TYR A 328 -15.94 20.49 8.87
CA TYR A 328 -16.27 19.33 9.68
C TYR A 328 -16.13 19.63 11.19
N GLU A 329 -15.01 20.24 11.59
CA GLU A 329 -14.71 20.59 13.00
C GLU A 329 -15.63 21.70 13.54
N SER A 330 -16.03 22.65 12.70
CA SER A 330 -17.05 23.64 13.08
C SER A 330 -18.44 23.04 13.30
N GLY A 331 -18.70 21.86 12.70
CA GLY A 331 -20.01 21.21 12.69
C GLY A 331 -20.93 21.70 11.58
N ALA A 332 -20.39 22.36 10.55
CA ALA A 332 -21.12 22.72 9.33
C ALA A 332 -21.41 21.49 8.45
N LEU A 333 -20.70 20.39 8.67
CA LEU A 333 -20.94 19.07 8.10
C LEU A 333 -21.17 18.05 9.22
N ASP A 334 -22.21 17.23 9.08
CA ASP A 334 -22.41 16.11 9.99
C ASP A 334 -21.69 14.83 9.52
N ALA A 335 -21.35 13.95 10.47
CA ALA A 335 -20.72 12.67 10.19
C ALA A 335 -21.55 11.79 9.24
N ALA A 336 -22.89 11.83 9.32
CA ALA A 336 -23.74 11.06 8.43
C ALA A 336 -23.65 11.56 6.97
N GLU A 337 -23.57 12.88 6.78
CA GLU A 337 -23.42 13.49 5.46
C GLU A 337 -22.06 13.13 4.85
N VAL A 338 -21.00 13.20 5.64
CA VAL A 338 -19.64 12.80 5.23
C VAL A 338 -19.59 11.33 4.83
N LYS A 339 -20.18 10.43 5.63
CA LYS A 339 -20.25 8.99 5.31
C LYS A 339 -20.99 8.73 4.01
N LEU A 340 -22.11 9.41 3.78
CA LEU A 340 -22.90 9.26 2.56
C LEU A 340 -22.11 9.72 1.34
N ALA A 341 -21.53 10.93 1.39
CA ALA A 341 -20.72 11.49 0.32
C ALA A 341 -19.49 10.61 0.01
N LEU A 342 -18.80 10.11 1.04
CA LEU A 342 -17.69 9.16 0.88
C LEU A 342 -18.15 7.86 0.22
N THR A 343 -19.31 7.34 0.59
CA THR A 343 -19.88 6.13 -0.01
C THR A 343 -20.16 6.32 -1.50
N GLU A 344 -20.74 7.45 -1.89
CA GLU A 344 -21.01 7.77 -3.29
C GLU A 344 -19.72 7.94 -4.09
N ALA A 345 -18.74 8.66 -3.54
CA ALA A 345 -17.44 8.84 -4.16
C ALA A 345 -16.73 7.49 -4.38
N LEU A 346 -16.62 6.66 -3.35
CA LEU A 346 -16.00 5.34 -3.47
C LEU A 346 -16.77 4.40 -4.39
N SER A 347 -18.11 4.49 -4.43
CA SER A 347 -18.90 3.70 -5.38
C SER A 347 -18.58 4.09 -6.82
N LYS A 348 -18.40 5.39 -7.12
CA LYS A 348 -17.98 5.87 -8.45
C LYS A 348 -16.57 5.36 -8.79
N ILE A 349 -15.64 5.36 -7.83
CA ILE A 349 -14.26 4.88 -8.04
C ILE A 349 -14.19 3.36 -8.26
N LEU A 350 -14.99 2.58 -7.53
CA LEU A 350 -15.01 1.11 -7.64
C LEU A 350 -15.80 0.60 -8.84
N LYS A 351 -16.66 1.44 -9.44
CA LYS A 351 -17.53 1.05 -10.54
C LYS A 351 -16.76 0.45 -11.74
N PRO A 352 -15.68 1.05 -12.28
CA PRO A 352 -14.93 0.48 -13.40
C PRO A 352 -14.39 -0.93 -13.11
N VAL A 353 -13.98 -1.18 -11.87
CA VAL A 353 -13.50 -2.49 -11.44
C VAL A 353 -14.63 -3.50 -11.45
N ARG A 354 -15.78 -3.17 -10.84
CA ARG A 354 -16.96 -4.04 -10.87
C ARG A 354 -17.45 -4.32 -12.29
N ASP A 355 -17.46 -3.31 -13.15
CA ASP A 355 -17.88 -3.45 -14.54
C ASP A 355 -16.88 -4.35 -15.32
N TYR A 356 -15.58 -4.26 -15.04
CA TYR A 356 -14.56 -5.12 -15.66
C TYR A 356 -14.78 -6.60 -15.34
N PHE A 357 -14.90 -6.92 -14.05
CA PHE A 357 -15.10 -8.29 -13.58
C PHE A 357 -16.48 -8.85 -13.95
N ALA A 358 -17.50 -8.00 -14.10
CA ALA A 358 -18.81 -8.43 -14.59
C ALA A 358 -18.83 -8.78 -16.08
N ASN A 359 -18.02 -8.12 -16.90
CA ASN A 359 -18.07 -8.21 -18.36
C ASN A 359 -16.98 -9.10 -18.98
N SER A 360 -15.97 -9.53 -18.21
CA SER A 360 -14.90 -10.43 -18.66
C SER A 360 -15.08 -11.82 -18.04
N CYS A 361 -15.28 -12.85 -18.88
CA CYS A 361 -15.44 -14.23 -18.40
C CYS A 361 -14.17 -14.72 -17.69
N GLU A 362 -13.00 -14.36 -18.21
CA GLU A 362 -11.71 -14.70 -17.64
C GLU A 362 -11.52 -14.04 -16.27
N ALA A 363 -11.81 -12.73 -16.17
CA ALA A 363 -11.67 -12.00 -14.92
C ALA A 363 -12.65 -12.51 -13.86
N LYS A 364 -13.89 -12.83 -14.26
CA LYS A 364 -14.90 -13.39 -13.35
C LYS A 364 -14.51 -14.76 -12.80
N ASN A 365 -14.00 -15.65 -13.64
CA ASN A 365 -13.52 -16.96 -13.19
C ASN A 365 -12.35 -16.81 -12.21
N LEU A 366 -11.48 -15.83 -12.43
CA LEU A 366 -10.38 -15.51 -11.53
C LEU A 366 -10.88 -14.97 -10.18
N GLU A 367 -11.85 -14.05 -10.18
CA GLU A 367 -12.49 -13.53 -8.96
C GLU A 367 -13.16 -14.65 -8.15
N GLU A 368 -13.93 -15.53 -8.80
CA GLU A 368 -14.57 -16.68 -8.14
C GLU A 368 -13.54 -17.63 -7.51
N ALA A 369 -12.42 -17.88 -8.19
CA ALA A 369 -11.31 -18.65 -7.64
C ALA A 369 -10.69 -17.97 -6.40
N MET A 370 -10.52 -16.64 -6.43
CA MET A 370 -9.94 -15.88 -5.30
C MET A 370 -10.87 -15.79 -4.09
N LEU A 371 -12.19 -15.75 -4.29
CA LEU A 371 -13.17 -15.84 -3.20
C LEU A 371 -13.06 -17.18 -2.49
N GLY A 372 -12.89 -18.28 -3.24
CA GLY A 372 -12.65 -19.61 -2.66
C GLY A 372 -11.37 -19.67 -1.80
N VAL A 373 -10.28 -19.08 -2.29
CA VAL A 373 -9.02 -18.98 -1.55
C VAL A 373 -9.17 -18.11 -0.29
N SER A 374 -9.84 -16.96 -0.40
CA SER A 374 -10.03 -16.04 0.72
C SER A 374 -10.86 -16.64 1.86
N LEU A 375 -11.88 -17.45 1.52
CA LEU A 375 -12.68 -18.16 2.51
C LEU A 375 -11.87 -19.25 3.22
N GLY A 376 -11.04 -20.00 2.49
CA GLY A 376 -10.16 -21.02 3.07
C GLY A 376 -9.04 -20.48 3.96
N THR A 377 -8.64 -19.21 3.79
CA THR A 377 -7.66 -18.55 4.67
C THR A 377 -8.26 -17.89 5.93
N ARG A 378 -9.59 -17.83 6.03
CA ARG A 378 -10.32 -17.24 7.18
C ARG A 378 -10.82 -18.30 8.18
N GLU A 379 -10.69 -19.58 7.84
CA GLU A 379 -10.84 -20.73 8.74
C GLU A 379 -9.48 -21.09 9.35
#